data_AF-A0A951F9K5-F1
#
_entry.id   AF-A0A951F9K5-F1
#
_cell.length_a   1.000
_cell.length_b   1.000
_cell.length_c   1.000
_cell.angle_alpha   90.00
_cell.angle_beta   90.00
_cell.angle_gamma   90.00
#
_symmetry.space_group_name_H-M   'P 1'
#
loop_
_entity.id
_entity.type
_entity.pdbx_description
1 polymer ?
#
loop_
_entity_poly.entity_id
_entity_poly.type
_entity_poly.pdbx_seq_one_letter_code
_entity_poly.pdbx_strand_id
1 'polypeptide(L)'
;MLRTQRNAQIHTVATIVVVAAGWFFGVSAGEWIALILATALVLSLEALNTALEAVVDLVSPQPHPLAKKAKDVAAGAVLIGAIGAALVGCIIFVPKLLAFLTSIL
;
A
#
# COMPACT_ATOMS: atom_id res chain seq x y z
N MET A 1 -2.99 10.86 10.11
CA MET A 1 -2.65 9.89 9.05
C MET A 1 -3.08 10.41 7.68
N LEU A 2 -4.33 10.33 7.24
CA LEU A 2 -4.72 10.71 5.85
C LEU A 2 -4.56 12.20 5.49
N ARG A 3 -4.61 13.12 6.46
CA ARG A 3 -4.37 14.56 6.22
C ARG A 3 -2.91 15.00 6.39
N THR A 4 -2.08 14.18 7.06
CA THR A 4 -0.76 14.58 7.55
C THR A 4 0.39 13.76 6.97
N GLN A 5 0.14 12.50 6.60
CA GLN A 5 1.14 11.58 6.08
C GLN A 5 0.97 11.41 4.57
N ARG A 6 2.01 11.76 3.81
CA ARG A 6 2.00 11.70 2.33
C ARG A 6 1.90 10.27 1.81
N ASN A 7 2.54 9.32 2.50
CA ASN A 7 2.49 7.90 2.12
C ASN A 7 1.07 7.34 2.27
N ALA A 8 0.38 7.65 3.37
CA ALA A 8 -1.03 7.31 3.56
C ALA A 8 -1.95 7.87 2.45
N GLN A 9 -1.71 9.08 1.96
CA GLN A 9 -2.45 9.64 0.83
C GLN A 9 -2.20 8.86 -0.46
N ILE A 10 -0.93 8.55 -0.77
CA ILE A 10 -0.54 7.78 -1.95
C ILE A 10 -1.18 6.38 -1.91
N HIS A 11 -1.12 5.68 -0.79
CA HIS A 11 -1.71 4.35 -0.65
C HIS A 11 -3.25 4.37 -0.77
N THR A 12 -3.90 5.43 -0.28
CA THR A 12 -5.34 5.60 -0.42
C THR A 12 -5.73 5.83 -1.88
N VAL A 13 -5.03 6.72 -2.58
CA VAL A 13 -5.26 6.98 -4.01
C VAL A 13 -5.00 5.72 -4.84
N ALA A 14 -3.90 5.00 -4.56
CA ALA A 14 -3.59 3.73 -5.22
C ALA A 14 -4.70 2.69 -5.00
N THR A 15 -5.26 2.61 -3.79
CA THR A 15 -6.39 1.72 -3.49
C THR A 15 -7.63 2.06 -4.31
N ILE A 16 -7.96 3.35 -4.44
CA ILE A 16 -9.09 3.80 -5.28
C ILE A 16 -8.87 3.39 -6.75
N VAL A 17 -7.65 3.59 -7.27
CA VAL A 17 -7.29 3.21 -8.64
C VAL A 17 -7.41 1.70 -8.83
N VAL A 18 -6.92 0.89 -7.89
CA VAL A 18 -7.01 -0.57 -7.93
C VAL A 18 -8.47 -1.04 -7.93
N VAL A 19 -9.33 -0.44 -7.10
CA VAL A 19 -10.75 -0.77 -7.08
C VAL A 19 -11.41 -0.41 -8.41
N ALA A 20 -11.19 0.81 -8.93
CA ALA A 20 -11.74 1.22 -10.21
C ALA A 20 -11.29 0.31 -11.37
N ALA A 21 -10.01 -0.05 -11.41
CA ALA A 21 -9.47 -1.00 -12.39
C ALA A 21 -10.08 -2.40 -12.22
N GLY A 22 -10.29 -2.86 -10.98
CA GLY A 22 -10.93 -4.14 -10.67
C GLY A 22 -12.33 -4.26 -11.27
N TRP A 23 -13.13 -3.20 -11.11
CA TRP A 23 -14.46 -3.11 -11.73
C TRP A 23 -14.37 -3.04 -13.26
N PHE A 24 -13.48 -2.22 -13.81
CA PHE A 24 -13.34 -2.04 -15.26
C PHE A 24 -12.92 -3.32 -16.00
N PHE A 25 -11.96 -4.07 -15.47
CA PHE A 25 -11.43 -5.28 -16.09
C PHE A 25 -12.19 -6.57 -15.70
N GLY A 26 -13.28 -6.47 -14.93
CA GLY A 26 -14.07 -7.63 -14.53
C GLY A 26 -13.25 -8.68 -13.79
N VAL A 27 -12.55 -8.29 -12.72
CA VAL A 27 -11.74 -9.23 -11.93
C VAL A 27 -12.63 -10.23 -11.18
N SER A 28 -12.19 -11.48 -11.12
CA SER A 28 -12.88 -12.59 -10.46
C SER A 28 -12.92 -12.42 -8.94
N ALA A 29 -13.79 -13.19 -8.26
CA ALA A 29 -13.89 -13.15 -6.80
C ALA A 29 -12.56 -13.46 -6.09
N GLY A 30 -11.77 -14.41 -6.60
CA GLY A 30 -10.44 -14.73 -6.04
C GLY A 30 -9.44 -13.59 -6.20
N GLU A 31 -9.45 -12.92 -7.36
CA GLU A 31 -8.63 -11.73 -7.61
C GLU A 31 -9.04 -10.56 -6.69
N TRP A 32 -10.35 -10.36 -6.49
CA TRP A 32 -10.85 -9.36 -5.53
C TRP A 32 -10.37 -9.63 -4.11
N ILE A 33 -10.44 -10.88 -3.64
CA ILE A 33 -9.94 -11.25 -2.31
C ILE A 33 -8.45 -10.89 -2.19
N ALA A 34 -7.64 -11.22 -3.20
CA ALA A 34 -6.22 -10.89 -3.20
C ALA A 34 -5.96 -9.37 -3.17
N LEU A 35 -6.70 -8.58 -3.98
CA LEU A 35 -6.57 -7.12 -4.00
C LEU A 35 -7.01 -6.48 -2.67
N ILE A 36 -8.10 -6.96 -2.07
CA ILE A 36 -8.60 -6.48 -0.78
C ILE A 36 -7.56 -6.77 0.32
N LEU A 37 -7.04 -8.00 0.38
CA LEU A 37 -6.03 -8.37 1.38
C LEU A 37 -4.73 -7.57 1.20
N ALA A 38 -4.27 -7.40 -0.04
CA ALA A 38 -3.07 -6.64 -0.34
C ALA A 38 -3.20 -5.16 0.06
N THR A 39 -4.30 -4.51 -0.32
CA THR A 39 -4.54 -3.09 0.02
C THR A 39 -4.79 -2.89 1.51
N ALA A 40 -5.54 -3.77 2.16
CA ALA A 40 -5.77 -3.74 3.60
C ALA A 40 -4.47 -3.92 4.39
N LEU A 41 -3.57 -4.81 3.96
CA LEU A 41 -2.26 -5.00 4.59
C LEU A 41 -1.42 -3.72 4.52
N VAL A 42 -1.33 -3.08 3.35
CA VAL A 42 -0.54 -1.85 3.16
C VAL A 42 -1.07 -0.71 4.05
N LEU A 43 -2.39 -0.51 4.06
CA LEU A 43 -3.00 0.52 4.91
C LEU A 43 -2.82 0.23 6.40
N SER A 44 -2.85 -1.05 6.80
CA SER A 44 -2.59 -1.47 8.18
C SER A 44 -1.13 -1.20 8.57
N LEU A 45 -0.18 -1.52 7.70
CA LEU A 45 1.25 -1.24 7.93
C LEU A 45 1.53 0.27 8.03
N GLU A 46 0.91 1.08 7.17
CA GLU A 46 1.03 2.55 7.22
C GLU A 46 0.44 3.12 8.53
N ALA A 47 -0.69 2.58 9.00
CA ALA A 47 -1.28 2.96 10.28
C ALA A 47 -0.37 2.58 11.45
N LEU A 48 0.22 1.38 11.43
CA LEU A 48 1.19 0.93 12.42
C LEU A 48 2.47 1.78 12.39
N ASN A 49 2.97 2.14 11.21
CA ASN A 49 4.11 3.06 11.07
C ASN A 49 3.81 4.41 11.74
N THR A 50 2.63 4.99 11.45
CA THR A 50 2.21 6.26 12.05
C THR A 50 2.08 6.16 13.58
N ALA A 51 1.54 5.05 14.09
CA ALA A 51 1.42 4.82 15.53
C ALA A 51 2.80 4.67 16.19
N LEU A 52 3.73 3.96 15.55
CA LEU A 52 5.09 3.78 16.05
C LEU A 52 5.86 5.11 16.04
N GLU A 53 5.73 5.91 14.97
CA GLU A 53 6.27 7.27 14.92
C GLU A 53 5.79 8.11 16.10
N ALA A 54 4.47 8.11 16.38
CA ALA A 54 3.90 8.86 17.49
C ALA A 54 4.40 8.39 18.86
N VAL A 55 4.55 7.07 19.06
CA VAL A 55 5.13 6.52 20.29
C VAL A 55 6.60 6.94 20.43
N VAL A 56 7.39 6.84 19.36
CA VAL A 56 8.80 7.23 19.37
C VAL A 56 8.97 8.73 19.66
N ASP A 57 8.12 9.59 19.07
CA ASP A 57 8.13 11.03 19.34
C ASP A 57 7.73 11.37 20.78
N LEU A 58 6.83 10.59 21.38
CA LEU A 58 6.46 10.74 22.78
C LEU A 58 7.60 10.35 23.73
N VAL A 59 8.30 9.24 23.47
CA VAL A 59 9.32 8.70 24.39
C VAL A 59 10.74 9.24 24.13
N SER A 60 11.01 9.77 22.94
CA SER A 60 12.32 10.32 22.55
C SER A 60 12.17 11.69 21.87
N PRO A 61 11.88 12.77 22.64
CA PRO A 61 11.67 14.11 22.08
C PRO A 61 12.92 14.70 21.43
N GLN A 62 14.11 14.24 21.83
CA GLN A 62 15.37 14.61 21.22
C GLN A 62 15.84 13.53 20.23
N PRO A 63 16.63 13.90 19.20
CA PRO A 63 17.17 12.94 18.25
C PRO A 63 18.00 11.86 18.94
N HIS A 64 17.59 10.59 18.76
CA HIS A 64 18.30 9.45 19.30
C HIS A 64 18.58 8.41 18.20
N PRO A 65 19.80 7.83 18.09
CA PRO A 65 20.13 6.89 17.03
C PRO A 65 19.17 5.68 16.94
N LEU A 66 18.75 5.15 18.09
CA LEU A 66 17.77 4.04 18.14
C LEU A 66 16.36 4.47 17.74
N ALA A 67 15.95 5.70 18.07
CA ALA A 67 14.66 6.25 17.65
C ALA A 67 14.60 6.39 16.13
N LYS A 68 15.68 6.89 15.52
CA LYS A 68 15.83 6.93 14.07
C LYS A 68 15.73 5.53 13.46
N LYS A 69 16.50 4.56 13.98
CA LYS A 69 16.47 3.17 13.50
C LYS A 69 15.06 2.56 13.59
N ALA A 70 14.32 2.81 14.67
CA ALA A 70 12.96 2.31 14.83
C ALA A 70 12.01 2.85 13.76
N LYS A 71 12.06 4.16 13.49
CA LYS A 71 11.29 4.80 12.42
C LYS A 71 11.68 4.30 11.04
N ASP A 72 12.97 4.17 10.77
CA ASP A 72 13.49 3.67 9.48
C ASP A 72 13.00 2.24 9.20
N VAL A 73 13.01 1.37 10.21
CA VAL A 73 12.51 -0.01 10.10
C VAL A 73 10.99 -0.06 9.89
N ALA A 74 10.23 0.79 10.58
CA ALA A 74 8.78 0.86 10.43
C ALA A 74 8.39 1.33 9.01
N ALA A 75 9.06 2.35 8.48
CA ALA A 75 8.89 2.78 7.09
C ALA A 75 9.30 1.69 6.09
N GLY A 76 10.38 0.95 6.39
CA GLY A 76 10.81 -0.21 5.61
C GLY A 76 9.74 -1.32 5.53
N ALA A 77 9.02 -1.58 6.61
CA ALA A 77 7.92 -2.54 6.62
C ALA A 77 6.77 -2.13 5.69
N VAL A 78 6.40 -0.85 5.68
CA VAL A 78 5.40 -0.31 4.74
C VAL A 78 5.86 -0.51 3.29
N LEU A 79 7.13 -0.21 2.99
CA LEU A 79 7.69 -0.38 1.64
C LEU A 79 7.61 -1.83 1.16
N ILE A 80 7.97 -2.79 2.01
CA ILE A 80 7.88 -4.22 1.68
C ILE A 80 6.42 -4.61 1.38
N GLY A 81 5.48 -4.17 2.22
CA GLY A 81 4.05 -4.39 1.98
C GLY A 81 3.57 -3.77 0.67
N ALA A 82 4.00 -2.55 0.36
CA ALA A 82 3.62 -1.83 -0.85
C ALA A 82 4.15 -2.52 -2.12
N ILE A 83 5.40 -3.02 -2.09
CA ILE A 83 5.96 -3.82 -3.18
C ILE A 83 5.15 -5.11 -3.37
N GLY A 84 4.82 -5.82 -2.28
CA GLY A 84 3.97 -7.01 -2.34
C GLY A 84 2.61 -6.73 -2.98
N ALA A 85 1.94 -5.65 -2.56
CA ALA A 85 0.66 -5.25 -3.14
C ALA A 85 0.77 -4.86 -4.63
N ALA A 86 1.86 -4.18 -5.02
CA ALA A 86 2.12 -3.86 -6.42
C ALA A 86 2.30 -5.13 -7.27
N LEU A 87 3.02 -6.13 -6.77
CA LEU A 87 3.19 -7.41 -7.45
C LEU A 87 1.86 -8.15 -7.62
N VAL A 88 1.02 -8.21 -6.58
CA VAL A 88 -0.34 -8.77 -6.69
C VAL A 88 -1.15 -8.04 -7.76
N GLY A 89 -1.11 -6.70 -7.75
CA GLY A 89 -1.76 -5.88 -8.76
C GLY A 89 -1.26 -6.19 -10.18
N CYS A 90 0.06 -6.29 -10.38
CA CYS A 90 0.65 -6.63 -11.67
C CYS A 90 0.20 -8.00 -12.18
N ILE A 91 0.21 -9.03 -11.31
CA ILE A 91 -0.21 -10.39 -11.67
C ILE A 91 -1.66 -10.41 -12.18
N ILE A 92 -2.53 -9.60 -11.59
CA ILE A 92 -3.96 -9.55 -11.94
C ILE A 92 -4.21 -8.65 -13.16
N PHE A 93 -3.64 -7.44 -13.17
CA PHE A 93 -4.00 -6.41 -14.15
C PHE A 93 -3.17 -6.46 -15.43
N VAL A 94 -1.91 -6.90 -15.41
CA VAL A 94 -1.08 -6.92 -16.63
C VAL A 94 -1.67 -7.84 -17.70
N PRO A 95 -2.08 -9.09 -17.42
CA PRO A 95 -2.68 -9.95 -18.43
C PRO A 95 -3.98 -9.37 -18.99
N LYS A 96 -4.84 -8.79 -18.12
CA LYS A 96 -6.12 -8.20 -18.52
C LYS A 96 -5.93 -6.94 -19.37
N LEU A 97 -4.93 -6.11 -19.04
CA LEU A 97 -4.57 -4.95 -19.82
C LEU A 97 -4.04 -5.34 -21.20
N LEU A 98 -3.16 -6.34 -21.29
CA LEU A 98 -2.65 -6.83 -22.57
C LEU A 98 -3.77 -7.37 -23.45
N ALA A 99 -4.66 -8.18 -22.89
CA ALA A 99 -5.82 -8.72 -23.62
C ALA A 99 -6.73 -7.60 -24.16
N PHE A 100 -7.00 -6.58 -23.35
CA PHE A 100 -7.79 -5.41 -23.74
C PHE A 100 -7.12 -4.61 -24.87
N LEU A 101 -5.81 -4.36 -24.79
CA LEU A 101 -5.06 -3.65 -25.83
C LEU A 101 -5.07 -4.43 -27.15
N THR A 102 -4.88 -5.75 -27.10
CA THR A 102 -4.96 -6.60 -28.31
C THR A 102 -6.36 -6.70 -28.91
N SER A 103 -7.42 -6.42 -28.15
CA SER A 103 -8.79 -6.43 -28.69
C SER A 103 -9.18 -5.14 -29.43
N ILE A 104 -8.40 -4.07 -29.26
CA ILE A 104 -8.70 -2.74 -29.82
C ILE A 104 -7.80 -2.41 -31.02
N LEU A 105 -6.61 -3.02 -31.09
CA LEU A 105 -5.67 -2.92 -32.21
C LEU A 105 -6.03 -3.92 -33.31
#